data_AF-A0A8I1LU21-F1
#
_entry.id   AF-A0A8I1LU21-F1
#
_cell.length_a   1.000
_cell.length_b   1.000
_cell.length_c   1.000
_cell.angle_alpha   90.00
_cell.angle_beta   90.00
_cell.angle_gamma   90.00
#
_symmetry.space_group_name_H-M   'P 1'
#
loop_
_entity.id
_entity.type
_entity.pdbx_description
1 polymer ?
#
loop_
_entity_poly.entity_id
_entity_poly.type
_entity_poly.pdbx_seq_one_letter_code
_entity_poly.pdbx_strand_id
1 'polypeptide(L)'
;MNNEKILEAARKNKNRGKELEQKESTRSSLLGTLVALLVGIGLFLLEYFINNSVNIGLIAVGMTASGVQSLYEGLKVRKLYLTVIGAIQTLIALIAILAFVGQVVLQ
;
A
#
# COMPACT_ATOMS: atom_id res chain seq x y z
N MET A 1 3.59 -31.08 39.40
CA MET A 1 3.42 -30.43 38.09
C MET A 1 4.00 -29.03 38.21
N ASN A 2 5.03 -28.67 37.43
CA ASN A 2 5.84 -27.47 37.70
C ASN A 2 5.21 -26.23 37.03
N ASN A 3 4.77 -25.26 37.84
CA ASN A 3 4.03 -24.07 37.38
C ASN A 3 4.79 -23.24 36.34
N GLU A 4 6.12 -23.31 36.35
CA GLU A 4 7.00 -22.64 35.38
C GLU A 4 6.79 -23.16 33.95
N LYS A 5 6.63 -24.48 33.76
CA LYS A 5 6.37 -25.08 32.44
C LYS A 5 5.02 -24.67 31.87
N ILE A 6 4.03 -24.46 32.74
CA ILE A 6 2.69 -23.98 32.34
C ILE A 6 2.76 -22.51 31.90
N LEU A 7 3.54 -21.69 32.62
CA LEU A 7 3.71 -20.28 32.31
C LEU A 7 4.49 -20.05 31.00
N GLU A 8 5.54 -20.84 30.73
CA GLU A 8 6.28 -20.81 29.48
C GLU A 8 5.44 -21.28 28.29
N ALA A 9 4.67 -22.36 28.46
CA ALA A 9 3.75 -22.83 27.42
C ALA A 9 2.70 -21.75 27.08
N ALA A 10 2.16 -21.06 28.10
CA ALA A 10 1.21 -19.96 27.90
C ALA A 10 1.84 -18.76 27.17
N ARG A 11 3.08 -18.36 27.53
CA ARG A 11 3.82 -17.29 26.83
C ARG A 11 4.13 -17.66 25.37
N LYS A 12 4.56 -18.89 25.12
CA LYS A 12 4.85 -19.39 23.77
C LYS A 12 3.59 -19.41 22.90
N ASN A 13 2.45 -19.80 23.46
CA ASN A 13 1.17 -19.84 22.73
C ASN A 13 0.66 -18.41 22.42
N LYS A 14 0.79 -17.47 23.37
CA LYS A 14 0.46 -16.07 23.17
C LYS A 14 1.31 -15.40 22.08
N ASN A 15 2.60 -15.72 22.03
CA ASN A 15 3.49 -15.20 20.98
C ASN A 15 3.17 -15.82 19.61
N ARG A 16 2.85 -17.12 19.54
CA ARG A 16 2.38 -17.77 18.29
C ARG A 16 1.10 -17.15 17.74
N GLY A 17 0.13 -16.81 18.61
CA GLY A 17 -1.11 -16.14 18.19
C GLY A 17 -0.83 -14.79 17.53
N LYS A 18 0.02 -13.97 18.14
CA LYS A 18 0.44 -12.67 17.59
C LYS A 18 1.19 -12.79 16.26
N GLU A 19 2.06 -13.79 16.12
CA GLU A 19 2.76 -14.05 14.85
C GLU A 19 1.81 -14.49 13.73
N LEU A 20 0.78 -15.27 14.05
CA LEU A 20 -0.24 -15.71 13.08
C LEU A 20 -1.13 -14.54 12.63
N GLU A 21 -1.63 -13.72 13.57
CA GLU A 21 -2.40 -12.51 13.25
C GLU A 21 -1.57 -11.53 12.40
N GLN A 22 -0.27 -11.38 12.70
CA GLN A 22 0.62 -10.52 11.93
C GLN A 22 0.89 -11.10 10.53
N LYS A 23 1.07 -12.42 10.38
CA LYS A 23 1.22 -13.08 9.08
C LYS A 23 -0.04 -12.96 8.23
N GLU A 24 -1.20 -13.16 8.82
CA GLU A 24 -2.49 -13.13 8.13
C GLU A 24 -2.85 -11.69 7.71
N SER A 25 -2.60 -10.72 8.60
CA SER A 25 -2.71 -9.30 8.25
C SER A 25 -1.74 -8.88 7.14
N THR A 26 -0.52 -9.42 7.11
CA THR A 26 0.46 -9.12 6.05
C THR A 26 0.03 -9.75 4.73
N ARG A 27 -0.51 -10.98 4.76
CA ARG A 27 -0.98 -11.69 3.58
C ARG A 27 -2.24 -11.04 2.98
N SER A 28 -3.16 -10.58 3.83
CA SER A 28 -4.35 -9.82 3.42
C SER A 28 -3.97 -8.46 2.82
N SER A 29 -3.01 -7.76 3.42
CA SER A 29 -2.47 -6.50 2.87
C SER A 29 -1.87 -6.70 1.48
N LEU A 30 -1.00 -7.72 1.31
CA LEU A 30 -0.36 -8.05 0.03
C LEU A 30 -1.36 -8.41 -1.06
N LEU A 31 -2.41 -9.20 -0.75
CA LEU A 31 -3.46 -9.54 -1.71
C LEU A 31 -4.24 -8.29 -2.13
N GLY A 32 -4.55 -7.40 -1.19
CA GLY A 32 -5.18 -6.11 -1.49
C GLY A 32 -4.31 -5.22 -2.39
N THR A 33 -3.00 -5.16 -2.13
CA THR A 33 -2.04 -4.47 -3.01
C THR A 33 -2.06 -5.04 -4.42
N LEU A 34 -2.04 -6.36 -4.54
CA LEU A 34 -1.96 -7.05 -5.84
C LEU A 34 -3.20 -6.81 -6.69
N VAL A 35 -4.39 -6.86 -6.05
CA VAL A 35 -5.65 -6.56 -6.72
C VAL A 35 -5.71 -5.09 -7.16
N ALA A 36 -5.33 -4.15 -6.28
CA ALA A 36 -5.29 -2.73 -6.62
C ALA A 36 -4.33 -2.43 -7.79
N LEU A 37 -3.18 -3.12 -7.81
CA LEU A 37 -2.18 -2.98 -8.86
C LEU A 37 -2.68 -3.54 -10.20
N LEU A 38 -3.33 -4.71 -10.21
CA LEU A 38 -3.95 -5.28 -11.41
C LEU A 38 -5.07 -4.39 -11.98
N VAL A 39 -5.92 -3.85 -11.10
CA VAL A 39 -6.99 -2.91 -11.52
C VAL A 39 -6.39 -1.62 -12.07
N GLY A 40 -5.36 -1.07 -11.43
CA GLY A 40 -4.66 0.13 -11.90
C GLY A 40 -4.01 -0.07 -13.28
N ILE A 41 -3.34 -1.20 -13.49
CA ILE A 41 -2.75 -1.56 -14.80
C ILE A 41 -3.85 -1.74 -15.86
N GLY A 42 -4.96 -2.41 -15.51
CA GLY A 42 -6.08 -2.62 -16.43
C GLY A 42 -6.71 -1.31 -16.90
N LEU A 43 -6.97 -0.39 -15.98
CA LEU A 43 -7.45 0.95 -16.32
C LEU A 43 -6.43 1.73 -17.16
N PHE A 44 -5.13 1.58 -16.86
CA PHE A 44 -4.07 2.26 -17.60
C PHE A 44 -3.94 1.79 -19.03
N LEU A 45 -3.97 0.49 -19.25
CA LEU A 45 -3.95 -0.10 -20.58
C LEU A 45 -5.21 0.24 -21.37
N LEU A 46 -6.39 0.23 -20.72
CA LEU A 46 -7.66 0.57 -21.36
C LEU A 46 -7.65 2.04 -21.81
N GLU A 47 -7.22 2.94 -20.96
CA GLU A 47 -7.19 4.37 -21.27
C GLU A 47 -6.12 4.72 -22.29
N TYR A 48 -4.95 4.08 -22.23
CA TYR A 48 -3.92 4.18 -23.26
C TYR A 48 -4.43 3.68 -24.62
N PHE A 49 -5.20 2.59 -24.65
CA PHE A 49 -5.77 2.05 -25.89
C PHE A 49 -6.86 2.96 -26.50
N ILE A 50 -7.67 3.62 -25.65
CA ILE A 50 -8.76 4.50 -26.11
C ILE A 50 -8.22 5.85 -26.57
N ASN A 51 -7.30 6.47 -25.82
CA ASN A 51 -6.86 7.85 -26.05
C ASN A 51 -5.48 7.97 -26.71
N ASN A 52 -4.80 6.84 -26.98
CA ASN A 52 -3.43 6.74 -27.52
C ASN A 52 -2.42 7.67 -26.83
N SER A 53 -2.68 7.98 -25.55
CA SER A 53 -1.95 8.94 -24.76
C SER A 53 -1.89 8.47 -23.32
N VAL A 54 -0.82 8.86 -22.63
CA VAL A 54 -0.60 8.51 -21.22
C VAL A 54 -1.39 9.51 -20.37
N ASN A 55 -2.47 9.05 -19.72
CA ASN A 55 -3.23 9.91 -18.81
C ASN A 55 -2.47 10.12 -17.50
N ILE A 56 -1.91 11.32 -17.32
CA ILE A 56 -1.19 11.75 -16.12
C ILE A 56 -2.09 11.71 -14.88
N GLY A 57 -3.41 11.92 -15.03
CA GLY A 57 -4.40 11.79 -13.97
C GLY A 57 -4.50 10.36 -13.44
N LEU A 58 -4.44 9.36 -14.31
CA LEU A 58 -4.47 7.96 -13.88
C LEU A 58 -3.16 7.54 -13.17
N ILE A 59 -2.02 8.05 -13.64
CA ILE A 59 -0.72 7.86 -12.96
C ILE A 59 -0.76 8.48 -11.56
N ALA A 60 -1.34 9.68 -11.42
CA ALA A 60 -1.53 10.35 -10.15
C ALA A 60 -2.40 9.53 -9.19
N VAL A 61 -3.51 8.95 -9.67
CA VAL A 61 -4.38 8.07 -8.87
C VAL A 61 -3.62 6.82 -8.42
N GLY A 62 -2.89 6.16 -9.33
CA GLY A 62 -2.10 4.96 -9.02
C GLY A 62 -1.01 5.22 -7.97
N MET A 63 -0.26 6.33 -8.10
CA MET A 63 0.75 6.70 -7.11
C MET A 63 0.15 7.11 -5.76
N THR A 64 -1.01 7.76 -5.76
CA THR A 64 -1.72 8.11 -4.52
C THR A 64 -2.15 6.86 -3.77
N ALA A 65 -2.75 5.89 -4.47
CA ALA A 65 -3.17 4.62 -3.88
C ALA A 65 -1.98 3.84 -3.29
N SER A 66 -0.87 3.75 -4.04
CA SER A 66 0.35 3.09 -3.57
C SER A 66 0.99 3.81 -2.37
N GLY A 67 1.07 5.14 -2.40
CA GLY A 67 1.62 5.93 -1.30
C GLY A 67 0.81 5.79 -0.01
N VAL A 68 -0.53 5.86 -0.10
CA VAL A 68 -1.43 5.65 1.04
C VAL A 68 -1.28 4.25 1.62
N GLN A 69 -1.15 3.23 0.77
CA GLN A 69 -0.96 1.86 1.21
C GLN A 69 0.39 1.67 1.92
N SER A 70 1.48 2.20 1.36
CA SER A 70 2.82 2.18 1.99
C SER A 70 2.84 2.93 3.32
N LEU A 71 2.12 4.06 3.44
CA LEU A 71 1.96 4.80 4.69
C LEU A 71 1.18 3.99 5.74
N TYR A 72 0.05 3.41 5.33
CA TYR A 72 -0.79 2.60 6.21
C TYR A 72 -0.05 1.38 6.72
N GLU A 73 0.65 0.68 5.84
CA GLU A 73 1.47 -0.47 6.21
C GLU A 73 2.65 -0.04 7.08
N GLY A 74 3.35 1.06 6.73
CA GLY A 74 4.43 1.64 7.52
C GLY A 74 4.03 1.96 8.96
N LEU A 75 2.87 2.59 9.16
CA LEU A 75 2.29 2.88 10.48
C LEU A 75 1.89 1.60 11.22
N LYS A 76 1.27 0.64 10.53
CA LYS A 76 0.78 -0.61 11.11
C LYS A 76 1.90 -1.55 11.57
N VAL A 77 2.95 -1.74 10.76
CA VAL A 77 4.11 -2.59 11.11
C VAL A 77 5.24 -1.81 11.79
N ARG A 78 5.04 -0.53 12.11
CA ARG A 78 6.07 0.40 12.67
C ARG A 78 7.39 0.36 11.90
N LYS A 79 7.33 0.13 10.59
CA LYS A 79 8.50 0.13 9.71
C LYS A 79 8.67 1.54 9.15
N LEU A 80 9.61 2.28 9.73
CA LEU A 80 9.92 3.66 9.31
C LEU A 80 10.26 3.76 7.81
N TYR A 81 10.97 2.77 7.26
CA TYR A 81 11.31 2.73 5.83
C TYR A 81 10.09 2.75 4.90
N LEU A 82 9.03 2.00 5.22
CA LEU A 82 7.77 1.99 4.45
C LEU A 82 7.03 3.32 4.55
N THR A 83 7.10 3.96 5.72
CA THR A 83 6.51 5.29 5.93
C THR A 83 7.22 6.35 5.09
N VAL A 84 8.57 6.28 5.02
CA VAL A 84 9.37 7.19 4.17
C VAL A 84 9.07 6.96 2.69
N ILE A 85 8.97 5.71 2.22
CA ILE A 85 8.57 5.41 0.84
C ILE A 85 7.19 5.98 0.54
N GLY A 86 6.20 5.72 1.42
CA GLY A 86 4.85 6.22 1.21
C GLY A 86 4.82 7.75 1.14
N ALA A 87 5.56 8.44 2.01
CA ALA A 87 5.65 9.91 2.00
C ALA A 87 6.26 10.45 0.70
N ILE A 88 7.33 9.82 0.20
CA ILE A 88 7.94 10.17 -1.08
C ILE A 88 6.96 9.93 -2.22
N GLN A 89 6.28 8.77 -2.26
CA GLN A 89 5.26 8.48 -3.26
C GLN A 89 4.10 9.49 -3.23
N THR A 90 3.66 9.92 -2.05
CA THR A 90 2.61 10.95 -1.91
C THR A 90 3.09 12.30 -2.47
N LEU A 91 4.35 12.68 -2.25
CA LEU A 91 4.94 13.89 -2.83
C LEU A 91 4.97 13.86 -4.37
N ILE A 92 5.39 12.73 -4.95
CA ILE A 92 5.43 12.57 -6.41
C ILE A 92 4.00 12.57 -6.98
N ALA A 93 3.06 11.91 -6.30
CA ALA A 93 1.65 11.95 -6.68
C ALA A 93 1.10 13.38 -6.68
N LEU A 94 1.46 14.20 -5.68
CA LEU A 94 1.04 15.61 -5.62
C LEU A 94 1.55 16.41 -6.83
N ILE A 95 2.81 16.20 -7.24
CA ILE A 95 3.38 16.84 -8.42
C ILE A 95 2.62 16.40 -9.69
N ALA A 96 2.31 15.11 -9.82
CA ALA A 96 1.55 14.60 -10.96
C ALA A 96 0.13 15.16 -11.01
N ILE A 97 -0.54 15.31 -9.86
CA ILE A 97 -1.85 15.96 -9.75
C ILE A 97 -1.78 17.42 -10.19
N LEU A 98 -0.79 18.18 -9.71
CA LEU A 98 -0.62 19.58 -10.10
C LEU A 98 -0.36 19.73 -11.60
N ALA A 99 0.45 18.84 -12.19
CA ALA A 99 0.69 18.83 -13.63
C ALA A 99 -0.59 18.50 -14.42
N PHE A 100 -1.39 17.54 -13.94
CA PHE A 100 -2.67 17.18 -14.54
C PHE A 100 -3.67 18.35 -14.48
N VAL A 101 -3.83 18.98 -13.30
CA VAL A 101 -4.70 20.14 -13.13
C VAL A 101 -4.24 21.30 -14.02
N GLY A 102 -2.92 21.53 -14.10
CA GLY A 102 -2.35 22.51 -15.01
C GLY A 102 -2.71 22.24 -16.46
N GLN A 103 -2.60 21.00 -16.94
CA GLN A 103 -3.01 20.63 -18.29
C GLN A 103 -4.50 20.83 -18.54
N VAL A 104 -5.37 20.48 -17.59
CA VAL A 104 -6.83 20.59 -17.73
C VAL A 104 -7.30 22.04 -17.68
N VAL A 105 -6.65 22.91 -16.89
CA VAL A 105 -7.05 24.32 -16.71
C VAL A 105 -6.49 25.24 -17.80
N LEU A 106 -5.34 24.88 -18.41
CA LEU A 106 -4.74 25.65 -19.51
C LEU A 106 -5.20 25.22 -20.91
N GLN A 107 -6.05 24.20 -21.02
CA GLN A 107 -6.78 23.84 -22.25
C GLN A 107 -8.06 24.66 -22.39
#